data_AF-A0A4V2WM31-F1
#
_entry.id   AF-A0A4V2WM31-F1
#
_cell.length_a   1.000
_cell.length_b   1.000
_cell.length_c   1.000
_cell.angle_alpha   90.00
_cell.angle_beta   90.00
_cell.angle_gamma   90.00
#
_symmetry.space_group_name_H-M   'P 1'
#
loop_
_entity.id
_entity.type
_entity.pdbx_description
1 polymer ?
#
loop_
_entity_poly.entity_id
_entity_poly.type
_entity_poly.pdbx_seq_one_letter_code
_entity_poly.pdbx_strand_id
1 'polypeptide(L)' 'MAESATSRRTSFNLSPDAEQAVRELTRRRGVSMGEVIRRALSTEKFLADKQAEGAKVLIQEPDKTIREVIIL' A
#
# COMPACT_ATOMS: atom_id res chain seq x y z
N MET A 1 -3.87 20.21 23.17
CA MET A 1 -4.28 20.75 21.86
C MET A 1 -4.11 19.62 20.86
N ALA A 2 -5.20 19.02 20.40
CA ALA A 2 -5.13 17.94 19.42
C ALA A 2 -4.89 18.55 18.05
N GLU A 3 -3.74 18.25 17.47
CA GLU A 3 -3.39 18.64 16.10
C GLU A 3 -4.40 17.99 15.15
N SER A 4 -5.31 18.79 14.60
CA SER A 4 -6.27 18.33 13.60
C SER A 4 -5.48 17.80 12.41
N ALA A 5 -5.47 16.49 12.21
CA ALA A 5 -4.90 15.87 11.02
C ALA A 5 -5.63 16.45 9.80
N THR A 6 -5.04 17.43 9.12
CA THR A 6 -5.64 18.10 7.98
C THR A 6 -5.71 17.13 6.81
N SER A 7 -6.86 16.48 6.62
CA SER A 7 -7.12 15.69 5.42
C SER A 7 -7.39 16.64 4.25
N ARG A 8 -6.63 16.51 3.15
CA ARG A 8 -6.94 17.19 1.88
C ARG A 8 -7.76 16.25 1.00
N ARG A 9 -8.83 16.77 0.40
CA ARG A 9 -9.61 16.02 -0.59
C ARG A 9 -8.82 15.99 -1.90
N THR A 10 -8.50 14.79 -2.36
CA THR A 10 -7.82 14.54 -3.64
C THR A 10 -8.74 13.72 -4.53
N SER A 11 -8.80 14.05 -5.81
CA SER A 11 -9.53 13.29 -6.83
C SER A 11 -8.55 12.84 -7.91
N PHE A 12 -8.62 11.57 -8.28
CA PHE A 12 -7.82 10.99 -9.35
C PHE A 12 -8.62 9.86 -9.99
N ASN A 13 -8.29 9.56 -11.24
CA ASN A 13 -8.90 8.45 -11.96
C ASN A 13 -8.15 7.16 -11.59
N LEU A 14 -8.91 6.09 -11.37
CA LEU A 14 -8.40 4.74 -11.24
C LEU A 14 -8.75 3.96 -12.51
N SER A 15 -7.83 3.12 -12.95
CA SER A 15 -8.15 2.08 -13.92
C SER A 15 -9.11 1.06 -13.28
N PRO A 16 -9.92 0.33 -14.08
CA PRO A 16 -10.92 -0.59 -13.54
C PRO A 16 -10.33 -1.69 -12.61
N ASP A 17 -9.14 -2.18 -12.94
CA ASP A 17 -8.37 -3.15 -12.16
C ASP A 17 -7.89 -2.58 -10.82
N ALA A 18 -7.38 -1.35 -10.81
CA ALA A 18 -6.98 -0.66 -9.57
C ALA A 18 -8.18 -0.39 -8.66
N GLU A 19 -9.31 0.01 -9.23
CA GLU A 19 -10.56 0.21 -8.49
C GLU A 19 -11.08 -1.12 -7.89
N GLN A 20 -10.98 -2.22 -8.65
CA GLN A 20 -11.30 -3.55 -8.16
C GLN A 20 -10.38 -3.99 -7.02
N ALA A 21 -9.07 -3.75 -7.13
CA ALA A 21 -8.11 -4.06 -6.07
C ALA A 21 -8.42 -3.29 -4.77
N VAL A 22 -8.75 -2.00 -4.87
CA VAL A 22 -9.16 -1.19 -3.70
C VAL A 22 -10.42 -1.75 -3.06
N ARG A 23 -11.44 -2.13 -3.86
CA ARG A 23 -12.67 -2.75 -3.36
C ARG A 23 -12.42 -4.09 -2.68
N GLU A 24 -11.53 -4.91 -3.22
CA GLU A 24 -11.17 -6.18 -2.60
C GLU A 24 -10.45 -5.97 -1.27
N LEU A 25 -9.49 -5.05 -1.20
CA LEU A 25 -8.77 -4.72 0.02
C LEU A 25 -9.70 -4.13 1.10
N THR A 26 -10.66 -3.30 0.69
CA THR A 26 -11.71 -2.76 1.56
C THR A 26 -12.50 -3.91 2.21
N ARG A 27 -12.95 -4.88 1.41
CA ARG A 27 -13.70 -6.06 1.91
C ARG A 27 -12.86 -6.97 2.81
N ARG A 28 -11.63 -7.29 2.40
CA ARG A 28 -10.73 -8.18 3.17
C ARG A 28 -10.33 -7.59 4.52
N ARG A 29 -10.21 -6.26 4.63
CA ARG A 29 -9.72 -5.57 5.83
C ARG A 29 -10.80 -4.91 6.67
N GLY A 30 -12.02 -4.75 6.15
CA GLY A 30 -13.12 -4.08 6.85
C GLY A 30 -12.90 -2.57 7.07
N VAL A 31 -12.18 -1.89 6.16
CA VAL A 31 -11.86 -0.45 6.27
C VAL A 31 -12.31 0.31 5.02
N SER A 32 -12.44 1.64 5.11
CA SER A 32 -12.86 2.47 3.98
C SER A 32 -11.83 2.51 2.83
N MET A 33 -12.28 2.86 1.61
CA MET A 33 -11.38 3.05 0.46
C MET A 33 -10.26 4.07 0.75
N GLY A 34 -10.59 5.18 1.43
CA GLY A 34 -9.61 6.18 1.81
C GLY A 34 -8.53 5.63 2.73
N GLU A 35 -8.89 4.77 3.69
CA GLU A 35 -7.91 4.12 4.57
C GLU A 35 -7.08 3.06 3.83
N VAL A 36 -7.69 2.33 2.87
CA VAL A 36 -6.93 1.43 1.98
C VAL A 36 -5.86 2.20 1.21
N ILE A 37 -6.24 3.32 0.58
CA ILE A 37 -5.31 4.15 -0.20
C ILE A 37 -4.23 4.74 0.71
N ARG A 38 -4.60 5.29 1.87
CA ARG A 38 -3.64 5.83 2.84
C ARG A 38 -2.59 4.80 3.24
N ARG A 39 -3.02 3.58 3.55
CA ARG A 39 -2.11 2.48 3.91
C ARG A 39 -1.24 2.05 2.73
N ALA A 40 -1.83 1.91 1.54
CA ALA A 40 -1.10 1.54 0.33
C ALA A 40 0.03 2.53 0.04
N LEU A 41 -0.26 3.84 0.08
CA LEU A 41 0.76 4.89 -0.11
C LEU A 41 1.84 4.88 0.98
N SER A 42 1.46 4.61 2.24
CA SER A 42 2.42 4.53 3.35
C SER A 42 3.36 3.32 3.19
N THR A 43 2.81 2.17 2.79
CA THR A 43 3.58 0.97 2.50
C THR A 43 4.51 1.18 1.31
N GLU A 44 4.00 1.75 0.21
CA GLU A 44 4.78 2.05 -0.99
C GLU A 44 5.98 2.94 -0.66
N LYS A 45 5.74 4.04 0.05
CA LYS A 45 6.81 4.94 0.50
C LYS A 45 7.86 4.21 1.34
N PHE A 46 7.42 3.42 2.33
CA PHE A 46 8.34 2.70 3.20
C PHE A 46 9.22 1.72 2.41
N LEU A 47 8.63 0.97 1.48
CA LEU A 47 9.36 0.01 0.65
C LEU A 47 10.37 0.74 -0.26
N ALA A 48 9.93 1.81 -0.92
CA ALA A 48 10.80 2.63 -1.77
C ALA A 48 11.98 3.24 -0.99
N ASP A 49 11.72 3.81 0.20
CA ASP A 49 12.77 4.36 1.07
C ASP A 49 13.79 3.27 1.45
N LYS A 50 13.31 2.09 1.85
CA LYS A 50 14.19 0.97 2.25
C LYS A 50 15.01 0.44 1.08
N GLN A 51 14.44 0.34 -0.11
CA GLN A 51 15.18 -0.06 -1.31
C GLN A 51 16.23 0.99 -1.71
N ALA A 52 15.92 2.28 -1.58
CA ALA A 52 16.88 3.35 -1.81
C ALA A 52 18.06 3.32 -0.81
N GLU A 53 17.83 2.84 0.41
CA GLU A 53 18.87 2.55 1.41
C GLU A 53 19.66 1.25 1.13
N GLY A 54 19.31 0.51 0.07
CA GLY A 54 19.96 -0.75 -0.32
C GLY A 54 19.36 -2.01 0.32
N ALA A 55 18.21 -1.91 0.99
CA ALA A 55 17.52 -3.07 1.53
C ALA A 55 16.81 -3.88 0.42
N LYS A 56 16.52 -5.15 0.72
CA LYS A 56 15.79 -6.07 -0.17
C LYS A 56 14.38 -6.34 0.37
N VAL A 57 13.42 -6.47 -0.54
CA VAL A 57 12.06 -6.92 -0.22
C VAL A 57 11.98 -8.41 -0.51
N LEU A 58 11.66 -9.20 0.52
CA LEU A 58 11.58 -10.66 0.41
C LEU A 58 10.14 -11.12 0.68
N ILE A 59 9.63 -12.02 -0.15
CA ILE A 59 8.41 -12.78 0.12
C ILE A 59 8.82 -14.20 0.50
N GLN A 60 8.30 -14.66 1.63
CA GLN A 60 8.40 -16.04 2.06
C GLN A 60 7.08 -16.74 1.79
N GLU A 61 7.12 -17.76 0.96
CA GLU A 61 5.98 -18.61 0.64
C GLU A 61 5.71 -19.61 1.78
N PRO A 62 4.50 -20.20 1.86
CA PRO A 62 4.19 -21.22 2.88
C PRO A 62 5.10 -22.44 2.85
N ASP A 63 5.66 -22.77 1.69
CA ASP A 63 6.64 -23.85 1.48
C ASP A 63 8.08 -23.48 1.94
N LYS A 64 8.24 -22.29 2.54
CA LYS A 64 9.48 -21.67 3.00
C LYS A 64 10.41 -21.18 1.89
N THR A 65 10.00 -21.24 0.63
CA THR A 65 10.73 -20.59 -0.46
C THR A 65 10.78 -19.09 -0.23
N ILE A 66 11.98 -18.50 -0.33
CA ILE A 66 12.18 -17.04 -0.24
C ILE A 66 12.48 -16.50 -1.63
N ARG A 67 11.73 -15.49 -2.07
CA ARG A 67 11.93 -14.78 -3.34
C ARG A 67 12.14 -13.30 -3.09
N GLU A 68 13.08 -12.71 -3.81
CA GLU A 68 13.27 -11.26 -3.84
C GLU A 68 12.25 -10.64 -4.80
N VAL A 69 11.57 -9.59 -4.33
CA VAL A 69 10.60 -8.82 -5.13
C VAL A 69 11.24 -7.53 -5.58
N ILE A 70 11.21 -7.30 -6.88
CA ILE A 70 11.61 -6.04 -7.48
C ILE A 70 10.34 -5.24 -7.74
N ILE A 71 10.17 -4.15 -6.98
CA ILE A 71 9.11 -3.16 -7.15
C ILE A 71 9.68 -2.05 -8.02
N LEU A 72 8.98 -1.68 -9.09
CA LEU A 72 9.38 -0.68 -10.09
C LEU A 72 8.65 0.64 -9.89
#